data_AF-A0A5N5J1Z4-F1
#
_entry.id   AF-A0A5N5J1Z4-F1
#
_cell.length_a   1.000
_cell.length_b   1.000
_cell.length_c   1.000
_cell.angle_alpha   90.00
_cell.angle_beta   90.00
_cell.angle_gamma   90.00
#
_symmetry.space_group_name_H-M   'P 1'
#
loop_
_entity.id
_entity.type
_entity.pdbx_description
1 polymer ?
#
loop_
_entity_poly.entity_id
_entity_poly.type
_entity_poly.pdbx_seq_one_letter_code
_entity_poly.pdbx_strand_id
1 'polypeptide(L)'
;MEKHIENFLNKVSLVFITVASITLLYLSLQIPQTCIPPNTPTTKTPPQIPFSTCDPSLNHPYMDPTKKRLKLWSSKPWLSQVSSFTTFFRSLNLLNNETKVLCVSAGVGHEVMALNNMGVSDVTENALFPLRFSGEMERTVRNGGVCVVVVEECG
;
A
#
# COMPACT_ATOMS: atom_id res chain seq x y z
N MET A 1 40.87 -19.31 3.77
CA MET A 1 40.06 -18.53 4.72
C MET A 1 40.14 -19.25 6.05
N GLU A 2 40.58 -18.57 7.11
CA GLU A 2 40.85 -19.23 8.39
C GLU A 2 39.52 -19.71 9.01
N LYS A 3 39.43 -21.01 9.35
CA LYS A 3 38.21 -21.63 9.91
C LYS A 3 37.68 -20.88 11.14
N HIS A 4 38.56 -20.18 11.85
CA HIS A 4 38.22 -19.31 12.97
C HIS A 4 37.35 -18.11 12.54
N ILE A 5 37.70 -17.46 11.43
CA ILE A 5 36.98 -16.30 10.87
C ILE A 5 35.61 -16.75 10.37
N GLU A 6 35.54 -17.88 9.68
CA GLU A 6 34.27 -18.43 9.19
C GLU A 6 33.32 -18.79 10.34
N ASN A 7 33.84 -19.40 11.41
CA ASN A 7 33.04 -19.75 12.57
C ASN A 7 32.57 -18.51 13.36
N PHE A 8 33.38 -17.46 13.39
CA PHE A 8 33.00 -16.17 13.97
C PHE A 8 31.90 -15.50 13.16
N LEU A 9 32.06 -15.42 11.84
CA LEU A 9 31.06 -14.85 10.93
C LEU A 9 29.73 -15.61 10.99
N ASN A 10 29.75 -16.94 11.08
CA ASN A 10 28.54 -17.75 11.22
C ASN A 10 27.80 -17.49 12.53
N LYS A 11 28.53 -17.30 13.64
CA LYS A 11 27.92 -16.91 14.93
C LYS A 11 27.28 -15.52 14.86
N VAL A 12 27.99 -14.56 14.26
CA VAL A 12 27.47 -13.19 14.08
C VAL A 12 26.23 -13.20 13.19
N SER A 13 26.27 -13.95 12.08
CA SER A 13 25.14 -14.12 11.16
C SER A 13 23.91 -14.71 11.87
N LEU A 14 24.10 -15.74 12.70
CA LEU A 14 23.00 -16.34 13.48
C LEU A 14 22.35 -15.33 14.42
N VAL A 15 23.14 -14.49 15.09
CA VAL A 15 22.63 -13.44 15.98
C VAL A 15 21.80 -12.41 15.21
N PHE A 16 22.24 -11.99 14.03
CA PHE A 16 21.46 -11.06 13.21
C PHE A 16 20.13 -11.67 12.73
N ILE A 17 20.15 -12.95 12.32
CA ILE A 17 18.93 -13.65 11.88
C ILE A 17 17.91 -13.77 13.02
N THR A 18 18.36 -14.08 14.24
CA THR A 18 17.44 -14.20 15.39
C THR A 18 16.86 -12.85 15.79
N VAL A 19 17.67 -11.79 15.82
CA VAL A 19 17.19 -10.42 16.09
C VAL A 19 16.17 -9.99 15.05
N ALA A 20 16.47 -10.14 13.75
CA ALA A 20 15.56 -9.78 12.68
C ALA A 20 14.23 -10.57 12.74
N SER A 21 14.30 -11.87 13.05
CA SER A 21 13.13 -12.73 13.19
C SER A 21 12.26 -12.34 14.38
N ILE A 22 12.87 -11.99 15.53
CA ILE A 22 12.16 -11.51 16.71
C ILE A 22 11.51 -10.15 16.43
N THR A 23 12.20 -9.22 15.77
CA THR A 23 11.65 -7.92 15.37
C THR A 23 10.45 -8.09 14.43
N LEU A 24 10.56 -8.97 13.44
CA LEU A 24 9.46 -9.25 12.51
C LEU A 24 8.25 -9.88 13.22
N LEU A 25 8.50 -10.80 14.16
CA LEU A 25 7.45 -11.41 14.98
C LEU A 25 6.76 -10.35 15.85
N TYR A 26 7.52 -9.44 16.46
CA TYR A 26 6.98 -8.35 17.27
C TYR A 26 6.11 -7.41 16.43
N LEU A 27 6.59 -6.99 15.25
CA LEU A 27 5.82 -6.18 14.30
C LEU A 27 4.54 -6.89 13.82
N SER A 28 4.56 -8.21 13.66
CA SER A 28 3.40 -9.01 13.24
C SER A 28 2.39 -9.22 14.37
N LEU A 29 2.86 -9.30 15.63
CA LEU A 29 2.04 -9.45 16.83
C LEU A 29 1.48 -8.10 17.32
N GLN A 30 2.08 -6.99 16.91
CA GLN A 30 1.55 -5.65 17.11
C GLN A 30 0.33 -5.46 16.20
N ILE A 31 -0.80 -6.02 16.60
CA ILE A 31 -2.10 -5.72 15.99
C ILE A 31 -2.29 -4.21 16.18
N PRO A 32 -2.36 -3.39 15.12
CA PRO A 32 -2.59 -1.96 15.27
C PRO A 32 -3.86 -1.76 16.07
N GLN A 33 -3.85 -0.83 17.03
CA GLN A 33 -5.03 -0.47 17.80
C GLN A 33 -6.01 0.31 16.92
N THR A 34 -6.64 -0.37 15.97
CA THR A 34 -7.77 0.16 15.19
C THR A 34 -9.10 -0.02 15.94
N CYS A 35 -9.05 -0.31 17.24
CA CYS A 35 -10.26 -0.48 18.05
C CYS A 35 -10.63 0.83 18.74
N ILE A 36 -11.75 1.41 18.30
CA ILE A 36 -12.43 2.52 18.97
C ILE A 36 -12.68 2.12 20.44
N PRO A 37 -12.26 2.93 21.43
CA PRO A 37 -12.46 2.60 22.84
C PRO A 37 -13.95 2.56 23.18
N PRO A 38 -14.42 1.53 23.93
CA PRO A 38 -15.85 1.31 24.23
C PRO A 38 -16.49 2.37 25.14
N ASN A 39 -15.71 3.34 25.63
CA ASN A 39 -16.14 4.29 26.66
C ASN A 39 -16.26 5.73 26.15
N THR A 40 -16.45 5.95 24.84
CA THR A 40 -16.85 7.28 24.36
C THR A 40 -18.31 7.55 24.74
N PRO A 41 -18.63 8.66 25.42
CA PRO A 41 -20.00 8.97 25.82
C PRO A 41 -20.92 9.04 24.59
N THR A 42 -21.92 8.16 24.61
CA THR A 42 -22.99 7.98 23.62
C THR A 42 -23.91 9.19 23.61
N THR A 43 -23.45 10.32 23.06
CA THR A 43 -24.31 11.51 22.83
C THR A 43 -24.21 12.04 21.41
N LYS A 44 -23.63 11.26 20.51
CA LYS A 44 -23.72 11.48 19.07
C LYS A 44 -24.19 10.17 18.47
N THR A 45 -25.32 10.23 17.76
CA THR A 45 -25.84 9.16 16.91
C THR A 45 -24.65 8.45 16.26
N PRO A 46 -24.54 7.11 16.35
CA PRO A 46 -23.48 6.40 15.65
C PRO A 46 -23.45 6.91 14.21
N PRO A 47 -22.31 7.33 13.65
CA PRO A 47 -22.23 7.42 12.21
C PRO A 47 -22.73 6.07 11.70
N GLN A 48 -23.77 6.09 10.87
CA GLN A 48 -24.27 4.87 10.24
C GLN A 48 -23.09 4.32 9.46
N ILE A 49 -22.37 3.37 10.06
CA ILE A 49 -21.34 2.61 9.39
C ILE A 49 -22.11 1.97 8.22
N PRO A 50 -21.77 2.29 6.96
CA PRO A 50 -22.44 1.67 5.83
C PRO A 50 -22.36 0.16 6.04
N PHE A 51 -23.52 -0.50 5.95
CA PHE A 51 -23.66 -1.94 6.17
C PHE A 51 -22.46 -2.69 5.59
N SER A 52 -21.86 -3.56 6.41
CA SER A 52 -20.67 -4.30 5.99
C SER A 52 -20.99 -5.02 4.68
N THR A 53 -20.11 -4.89 3.69
CA THR A 53 -20.29 -5.49 2.35
C THR A 53 -20.34 -7.03 2.41
N CYS A 54 -20.08 -7.60 3.58
CA CYS A 54 -20.08 -9.02 3.86
C CYS A 54 -21.40 -9.56 4.44
N ASP A 55 -22.45 -8.74 4.55
CA ASP A 55 -23.74 -9.22 5.05
C ASP A 55 -24.40 -10.16 4.02
N PRO A 56 -24.53 -11.48 4.31
CA PRO A 56 -25.13 -12.43 3.38
C PRO A 56 -26.62 -12.19 3.16
N SER A 57 -27.28 -11.39 4.02
CA SER A 57 -28.69 -11.05 3.91
C SER A 57 -28.98 -9.95 2.89
N LEU A 58 -27.94 -9.22 2.43
CA LEU A 58 -28.07 -8.24 1.38
C LEU A 58 -28.04 -8.93 0.01
N ASN A 59 -29.20 -9.09 -0.61
CA ASN A 59 -29.34 -9.39 -2.04
C ASN A 59 -28.82 -8.20 -2.86
N HIS A 60 -27.50 -8.05 -2.94
CA HIS A 60 -26.90 -7.09 -3.84
C HIS A 60 -27.09 -7.59 -5.28
N PRO A 61 -27.74 -6.82 -6.16
CA PRO A 61 -27.75 -7.15 -7.57
C PRO A 61 -26.31 -7.31 -8.03
N TYR A 62 -25.99 -8.43 -8.69
CA TYR A 62 -24.68 -8.64 -9.27
C TYR A 62 -24.40 -7.49 -10.25
N MET A 63 -23.53 -6.56 -9.84
CA MET A 63 -23.02 -5.53 -10.72
C MET A 63 -21.74 -6.05 -11.33
N ASP A 64 -21.64 -5.92 -12.65
CA ASP A 64 -20.39 -6.17 -13.37
C ASP A 64 -19.22 -5.44 -12.68
N PRO A 65 -18.11 -6.12 -12.37
CA PRO A 65 -16.98 -5.53 -11.65
C PRO A 65 -16.43 -4.26 -12.32
N THR A 66 -16.49 -4.20 -13.65
CA THR A 66 -16.05 -3.03 -14.44
C THR A 66 -16.97 -1.84 -14.17
N LYS A 67 -18.29 -2.06 -14.20
CA LYS A 67 -19.29 -1.01 -13.89
C LYS A 67 -19.17 -0.52 -12.46
N LYS A 68 -18.92 -1.43 -11.50
CA LYS A 68 -18.70 -1.07 -10.09
C LYS A 68 -17.44 -0.19 -9.93
N ARG A 69 -16.34 -0.54 -10.61
CA ARG A 69 -15.10 0.22 -10.61
C ARG A 69 -15.27 1.61 -11.24
N LEU A 70 -15.90 1.69 -12.40
CA LEU A 70 -16.19 2.97 -13.06
C LEU A 70 -17.03 3.89 -12.17
N LYS A 71 -18.03 3.33 -11.47
CA LYS A 71 -18.83 4.09 -10.50
C LYS A 71 -17.97 4.63 -9.35
N LEU A 72 -17.08 3.81 -8.79
CA LEU A 72 -16.15 4.25 -7.73
C LEU A 72 -15.23 5.37 -8.23
N TRP A 73 -14.63 5.21 -9.40
CA TRP A 73 -13.74 6.20 -10.01
C TRP A 73 -14.43 7.51 -10.39
N SER A 74 -15.74 7.47 -10.61
CA SER A 74 -16.55 8.68 -10.86
C SER A 74 -17.01 9.40 -9.58
N SER A 75 -16.80 8.81 -8.40
CA SER A 75 -17.32 9.36 -7.15
C SER A 75 -16.48 10.55 -6.66
N LYS A 76 -17.15 11.57 -6.08
CA LYS A 76 -16.46 12.75 -5.53
C LYS A 76 -15.39 12.42 -4.47
N PRO A 77 -15.63 11.51 -3.51
CA PRO A 77 -14.62 11.16 -2.52
C PRO A 77 -13.36 10.56 -3.17
N TRP A 78 -13.55 9.69 -4.16
CA TRP A 78 -12.46 9.08 -4.90
C TRP A 78 -11.62 10.12 -5.66
N LEU A 79 -12.28 11.03 -6.40
CA LEU A 79 -11.60 12.11 -7.10
C LEU A 79 -10.87 13.08 -6.15
N SER A 80 -11.46 13.36 -4.98
CA SER A 80 -10.82 14.17 -3.93
C SER A 80 -9.55 13.51 -3.41
N GLN A 81 -9.56 12.19 -3.24
CA GLN A 81 -8.38 11.43 -2.81
C GLN A 81 -7.28 11.49 -3.88
N VAL A 82 -7.61 11.26 -5.16
CA VAL A 82 -6.67 11.39 -6.28
C VAL A 82 -6.06 12.79 -6.36
N SER A 83 -6.85 13.84 -6.12
CA SER A 83 -6.35 15.22 -6.08
C SER A 83 -5.35 15.45 -4.93
N SER A 84 -5.60 14.82 -3.78
CA SER A 84 -4.70 14.90 -2.62
C SER A 84 -3.37 14.22 -2.93
N PHE A 85 -3.41 13.02 -3.51
CA PHE A 85 -2.21 12.33 -4.00
C PHE A 85 -1.44 13.12 -5.04
N THR A 86 -2.15 13.72 -6.02
CA THR A 86 -1.53 14.55 -7.05
C THR A 86 -0.77 15.73 -6.45
N THR A 87 -1.35 16.37 -5.43
CA THR A 87 -0.73 17.51 -4.73
C THR A 87 0.52 17.07 -3.96
N PHE A 88 0.43 15.92 -3.27
CA PHE A 88 1.56 15.34 -2.56
C PHE A 88 2.69 14.95 -3.52
N PHE A 89 2.40 14.25 -4.60
CA PHE A 89 3.41 13.85 -5.57
C PHE A 89 4.07 15.04 -6.27
N ARG A 90 3.31 16.11 -6.52
CA ARG A 90 3.85 17.36 -7.07
C ARG A 90 4.84 18.02 -6.12
N SER A 91 4.64 17.95 -4.80
CA SER A 91 5.57 18.56 -3.84
C SER A 91 6.91 17.85 -3.75
N LEU A 92 6.99 16.58 -4.18
CA LEU A 92 8.23 15.81 -4.15
C LEU A 92 9.23 16.28 -5.23
N ASN A 93 8.80 16.91 -6.33
CA ASN A 93 9.66 17.32 -7.46
C ASN A 93 10.56 16.20 -8.03
N LEU A 94 10.21 14.92 -7.81
CA LEU A 94 10.96 13.75 -8.27
C LEU A 94 10.42 13.14 -9.57
N LEU A 95 9.23 13.58 -10.00
CA LEU A 95 8.46 12.94 -11.07
C LEU A 95 8.49 13.79 -12.34
N ASN A 96 8.96 13.16 -13.42
CA ASN A 96 8.94 13.70 -14.78
C ASN A 96 8.26 12.69 -15.71
N ASN A 97 7.93 13.11 -16.93
CA ASN A 97 7.22 12.26 -17.90
C ASN A 97 7.97 10.96 -18.25
N GLU A 98 9.30 10.96 -18.13
CA GLU A 98 10.17 9.81 -18.39
C GLU A 98 10.39 8.91 -17.15
N THR A 99 9.91 9.33 -15.97
CA THR A 99 10.07 8.53 -14.76
C THR A 99 9.24 7.27 -14.83
N LYS A 100 9.82 6.18 -14.33
CA LYS A 100 9.13 4.90 -14.15
C LYS A 100 8.74 4.79 -12.69
N VAL A 101 7.47 4.50 -12.44
CA VAL A 101 6.93 4.40 -11.09
C VAL A 101 6.29 3.04 -10.88
N LEU A 102 6.72 2.37 -9.82
CA LEU A 102 6.09 1.14 -9.33
C LEU A 102 5.24 1.49 -8.11
N CYS A 103 3.92 1.32 -8.24
CA CYS A 103 2.96 1.43 -7.14
C CYS A 103 2.77 0.08 -6.47
N VAL A 104 3.12 0.00 -5.19
CA VAL A 104 2.97 -1.20 -4.38
C VAL A 104 1.69 -1.10 -3.57
N SER A 105 0.89 -2.16 -3.53
CA SER A 105 -0.37 -2.18 -2.76
C SER A 105 -1.39 -1.12 -3.20
N ALA A 106 -1.49 -0.89 -4.51
CA ALA A 106 -2.31 0.16 -5.12
C ALA A 106 -3.83 0.10 -4.82
N GLY A 107 -4.34 -1.04 -4.34
CA GLY A 107 -5.74 -1.19 -3.94
C GLY A 107 -6.72 -0.78 -5.05
N VAL A 108 -7.45 0.32 -4.83
CA VAL A 108 -8.43 0.89 -5.78
C VAL A 108 -7.82 1.84 -6.83
N GLY A 109 -6.51 2.07 -6.77
CA GLY A 109 -5.70 2.79 -7.78
C GLY A 109 -5.73 4.31 -7.65
N HIS A 110 -5.80 4.87 -6.43
CA HIS A 110 -5.82 6.32 -6.25
C HIS A 110 -4.49 6.97 -6.66
N GLU A 111 -3.39 6.41 -6.16
CA GLU A 111 -2.02 6.81 -6.44
C GLU A 111 -1.63 6.57 -7.90
N VAL A 112 -2.04 5.45 -8.49
CA VAL A 112 -1.82 5.15 -9.91
C VAL A 112 -2.49 6.20 -10.79
N MET A 113 -3.77 6.54 -10.52
CA MET A 113 -4.44 7.58 -11.31
C MET A 113 -3.83 8.97 -11.09
N ALA A 114 -3.39 9.28 -9.87
CA ALA A 114 -2.73 10.55 -9.60
C ALA A 114 -1.43 10.71 -10.40
N LEU A 115 -0.60 9.66 -10.49
CA LEU A 115 0.64 9.67 -11.27
C LEU A 115 0.37 9.79 -12.78
N ASN A 116 -0.63 9.08 -13.28
CA ASN A 116 -1.06 9.20 -14.68
C ASN A 116 -1.56 10.63 -14.99
N ASN A 117 -2.33 11.25 -14.09
CA ASN A 117 -2.78 12.64 -14.24
C ASN A 117 -1.62 13.66 -14.22
N MET A 118 -0.48 13.30 -13.64
CA MET A 118 0.75 14.12 -13.66
C MET A 118 1.58 13.95 -14.94
N GLY A 119 1.24 13.00 -15.82
CA GLY A 119 1.94 12.76 -17.07
C GLY A 119 3.06 11.71 -17.00
N VAL A 120 3.15 10.94 -15.91
CA VAL A 120 4.09 9.82 -15.80
C VAL A 120 3.66 8.71 -16.77
N SER A 121 4.54 8.33 -17.69
CA SER A 121 4.20 7.41 -18.79
C SER A 121 4.28 5.92 -18.45
N ASP A 122 5.14 5.52 -17.51
CA ASP A 122 5.36 4.14 -17.09
C ASP A 122 4.99 4.00 -15.60
N VAL A 123 3.70 3.81 -15.33
CA VAL A 123 3.17 3.51 -13.98
C VAL A 123 2.72 2.06 -13.94
N THR A 124 3.41 1.24 -13.16
CA THR A 124 3.09 -0.18 -12.97
C THR A 124 2.46 -0.38 -11.60
N GLU A 125 1.29 -1.04 -11.55
CA GLU A 125 0.67 -1.47 -10.30
C GLU A 125 0.95 -2.96 -10.06
N ASN A 126 1.50 -3.32 -8.90
CA ASN A 126 1.65 -4.72 -8.52
C ASN A 126 0.85 -5.00 -7.23
N ALA A 127 -0.05 -5.98 -7.33
CA ALA A 127 -0.58 -6.68 -6.16
C ALA A 127 0.54 -7.52 -5.54
N LEU A 128 0.51 -7.68 -4.22
CA LEU A 128 1.55 -8.27 -3.36
C LEU A 128 1.86 -9.74 -3.72
N PHE A 129 2.53 -9.99 -4.84
CA PHE A 129 3.04 -11.29 -5.28
C PHE A 129 4.57 -11.27 -5.19
N PRO A 130 5.18 -11.89 -4.15
CA PRO A 130 6.59 -11.68 -3.80
C PRO A 130 7.58 -11.94 -4.95
N LEU A 131 7.32 -12.96 -5.78
CA LEU A 131 8.21 -13.34 -6.88
C LEU A 131 8.13 -12.39 -8.08
N ARG A 132 6.94 -11.88 -8.42
CA ARG A 132 6.79 -10.88 -9.50
C ARG A 132 7.23 -9.50 -9.05
N PHE A 133 7.13 -9.22 -7.76
CA PHE A 133 7.55 -7.97 -7.15
C PHE A 133 9.04 -7.69 -7.32
N SER A 134 9.91 -8.67 -7.05
CA SER A 134 11.37 -8.48 -7.17
C SER A 134 11.81 -8.11 -8.60
N GLY A 135 11.21 -8.75 -9.61
CA GLY A 135 11.54 -8.49 -11.02
C GLY A 135 11.12 -7.09 -11.47
N GLU A 136 9.92 -6.65 -11.10
CA GLU A 136 9.44 -5.30 -11.44
C GLU A 136 10.19 -4.20 -10.68
N MET A 137 10.58 -4.46 -9.43
CA MET A 137 11.39 -3.52 -8.65
C MET A 137 12.78 -3.36 -9.28
N GLU A 138 13.42 -4.46 -9.66
CA GLU A 138 14.71 -4.43 -10.34
C GLU A 138 14.64 -3.72 -11.71
N ARG A 139 13.56 -3.96 -12.48
CA ARG A 139 13.29 -3.26 -13.75
C ARG A 139 13.15 -1.75 -13.56
N THR A 140 12.45 -1.32 -12.51
CA THR A 140 12.13 0.09 -12.25
C THR A 140 13.35 0.86 -11.74
N VAL A 141 14.12 0.29 -10.81
CA VAL A 141 15.25 0.97 -10.16
C VAL A 141 16.48 1.07 -11.07
N ARG A 142 16.75 0.07 -11.93
CA ARG A 142 17.95 0.04 -12.80
C ARG A 142 18.06 1.21 -13.78
N ASN A 143 16.94 1.84 -14.16
CA ASN A 143 16.90 2.95 -15.13
C ASN A 143 16.70 4.33 -14.49
N GLY A 144 17.00 4.49 -13.20
CA GLY A 144 16.75 5.76 -12.50
C GLY A 144 15.27 6.03 -12.21
N GLY A 145 14.45 4.96 -12.19
CA GLY A 145 13.04 5.04 -11.78
C GLY A 145 12.88 5.16 -10.27
N VAL A 146 11.67 5.50 -9.84
CA VAL A 146 11.31 5.76 -8.44
C VAL A 146 10.30 4.71 -7.98
N CYS A 147 10.57 4.07 -6.85
CA CYS A 147 9.58 3.22 -6.18
C CYS A 147 8.79 4.06 -5.18
N VAL A 148 7.46 4.08 -5.32
CA VAL A 148 6.58 4.81 -4.41
C VAL A 148 5.78 3.79 -3.61
N VAL A 149 6.03 3.75 -2.30
CA VAL A 149 5.27 2.94 -1.36
C VAL A 149 4.33 3.88 -0.61
N VAL A 150 3.04 3.76 -0.90
CA VAL A 150 2.00 4.50 -0.18
C VAL A 150 1.46 3.58 0.90
N VAL A 151 1.55 4.03 2.15
CA VAL A 151 0.90 3.37 3.29
C VAL A 151 -0.27 4.25 3.69
N GLU A 152 -1.47 3.73 3.55
CA GLU A 152 -2.67 4.38 4.08
C GLU A 152 -2.75 4.06 5.58
N GLU A 153 -2.68 5.10 6.43
CA GLU A 153 -2.98 4.94 7.85
C GLU A 153 -4.49 4.79 8.01
N CYS A 154 -4.94 3.65 8.56
CA CYS A 154 -6.33 3.48 8.96
C CYS A 154 -6.63 4.39 10.16
N GLY A 155 -7.20 5.57 9.89
CA GLY A 155 -7.75 6.50 10.89
C GLY A 155 -9.21 6.22 11.23
#